data_AF-A0A1W9VYW8-F1
#
_entry.id   AF-A0A1W9VYW8-F1
#
_cell.length_a   1.000
_cell.length_b   1.000
_cell.length_c   1.000
_cell.angle_alpha   90.00
_cell.angle_beta   90.00
_cell.angle_gamma   90.00
#
_symmetry.space_group_name_H-M   'P 1'
#
loop_
_entity.id
_entity.type
_entity.pdbx_description
1 polymer ?
#
loop_
_entity_poly.entity_id
_entity_poly.type
_entity_poly.pdbx_seq_one_letter_code
_entity_poly.pdbx_strand_id
1 'polypeptide(L)'
;MMILIGFANIALDKPIPTIRKKRMGTDDRETTITWTSDETGIHYVRLRNLTPFAEEGTSTTISVQKLDKLAEVGDVNCDGSINVVDAMFIMQYGVDMRQSSDACPSTTVDELYEDACDVNGDSTCNVVDAMFIMQCNVDIANDFCPATQ
;
A
#
# COMPACT_ATOMS: atom_id res chain seq x y z
N MET A 1 41.86 -19.83 12.96
CA MET A 1 40.64 -20.49 12.46
C MET A 1 39.56 -19.43 12.41
N MET A 2 39.35 -18.83 11.23
CA MET A 2 38.52 -17.64 11.04
C MET A 2 37.43 -18.03 10.05
N ILE A 3 36.17 -18.03 10.51
CA ILE A 3 35.01 -18.43 9.72
C ILE A 3 34.60 -17.22 8.88
N LEU A 4 34.87 -17.30 7.57
CA LEU A 4 34.29 -16.40 6.57
C LEU A 4 32.86 -16.86 6.29
N ILE A 5 31.89 -16.13 6.83
CA ILE A 5 30.48 -16.27 6.43
C ILE A 5 30.34 -15.51 5.12
N GLY A 6 30.20 -16.25 4.02
CA GLY A 6 29.96 -15.67 2.70
C GLY A 6 28.56 -15.07 2.64
N PHE A 7 28.47 -13.76 2.46
CA PHE A 7 27.21 -13.13 2.06
C PHE A 7 26.95 -13.47 0.59
N ALA A 8 25.83 -14.16 0.35
CA ALA A 8 25.35 -14.44 -0.99
C ALA A 8 25.02 -13.11 -1.68
N ASN A 9 25.77 -12.78 -2.73
CA ASN A 9 25.39 -11.74 -3.67
C ASN A 9 24.09 -12.18 -4.36
N ILE A 10 22.97 -11.52 -4.04
CA ILE A 10 21.73 -11.68 -4.80
C ILE A 10 21.99 -11.11 -6.19
N ALA A 11 22.10 -12.00 -7.17
CA ALA A 11 22.26 -11.65 -8.58
C ALA A 11 21.00 -10.91 -9.07
N LEU A 12 21.09 -9.59 -9.14
CA LEU A 12 20.13 -8.71 -9.82
C LEU A 12 20.36 -8.74 -11.34
N ASP A 13 20.37 -9.93 -11.96
CA ASP A 13 20.74 -10.10 -13.38
C ASP A 13 19.55 -10.23 -14.33
N LYS A 14 18.33 -9.93 -13.85
CA LYS A 14 17.18 -9.79 -14.75
C LYS A 14 16.95 -8.30 -15.08
N PRO A 15 16.83 -7.92 -16.36
CA PRO A 15 16.52 -6.55 -16.73
C PRO A 15 15.11 -6.18 -16.25
N ILE A 16 15.04 -5.27 -15.30
CA ILE A 16 13.78 -4.88 -14.66
C ILE A 16 13.05 -3.86 -15.56
N PRO A 17 11.80 -4.12 -15.98
CA PRO A 17 11.10 -3.29 -16.95
C PRO A 17 10.84 -1.88 -16.42
N THR A 18 11.39 -0.88 -17.11
CA THR A 18 11.15 0.53 -16.82
C THR A 18 9.79 0.95 -17.37
N ILE A 19 8.87 1.33 -16.49
CA ILE A 19 7.48 1.67 -16.87
C ILE A 19 7.39 3.11 -17.34
N ARG A 20 8.05 4.05 -16.63
CA ARG A 20 8.15 5.46 -17.04
C ARG A 20 9.46 6.07 -16.58
N LYS A 21 10.04 6.90 -17.46
CA LYS A 21 11.24 7.70 -17.18
C LYS A 21 10.89 9.18 -17.35
N LYS A 22 11.08 10.00 -16.32
CA LYS A 22 10.99 11.46 -16.44
C LYS A 22 12.37 12.06 -16.23
N ARG A 23 12.84 12.80 -17.23
CA ARG A 23 14.06 13.62 -17.16
C ARG A 23 13.67 14.96 -16.55
N MET A 24 14.46 15.42 -15.59
CA MET A 24 14.26 16.72 -14.97
C MET A 24 15.61 17.42 -14.87
N GLY A 25 15.74 18.54 -15.56
CA GLY A 25 16.96 19.34 -15.64
C GLY A 25 16.88 20.34 -16.79
N THR A 26 17.31 21.58 -16.53
CA THR A 26 17.56 22.62 -17.55
C THR A 26 19.06 22.80 -17.64
N ASP A 27 19.62 22.47 -18.80
CA ASP A 27 21.05 22.55 -19.17
C ASP A 27 22.00 21.83 -18.18
N ASP A 28 22.72 20.81 -18.66
CA ASP A 28 23.78 20.01 -18.00
C ASP A 28 23.52 19.20 -16.69
N ARG A 29 22.39 19.36 -15.96
CA ARG A 29 22.11 18.61 -14.71
C ARG A 29 20.99 17.58 -14.82
N GLU A 30 21.24 16.48 -15.51
CA GLU A 30 20.21 15.47 -15.75
C GLU A 30 19.98 14.55 -14.54
N THR A 31 18.91 14.81 -13.78
CA THR A 31 18.39 13.84 -12.81
C THR A 31 17.33 12.98 -13.50
N THR A 32 17.45 11.66 -13.37
CA THR A 32 16.45 10.73 -13.87
C THR A 32 15.66 10.12 -12.72
N ILE A 33 14.33 10.24 -12.79
CA ILE A 33 13.39 9.45 -11.99
C ILE A 33 12.88 8.29 -12.85
N THR A 34 13.02 7.07 -12.34
CA THR A 34 12.57 5.84 -13.02
C THR A 34 11.57 5.10 -12.15
N TRP A 35 10.40 4.82 -12.70
CA TRP A 35 9.38 3.97 -12.09
C TRP A 35 9.58 2.54 -12.59
N THR A 36 9.74 1.60 -11.66
CA THR A 36 10.03 0.20 -11.98
C THR A 36 9.13 -0.71 -11.15
N SER A 37 8.65 -1.81 -11.73
CA SER A 37 8.06 -2.91 -10.97
C SER A 37 8.87 -4.18 -11.18
N ASP A 38 8.98 -5.00 -10.14
CA ASP A 38 9.56 -6.34 -10.26
C ASP A 38 8.49 -7.41 -10.53
N GLU A 39 8.92 -8.65 -10.70
CA GLU A 39 8.07 -9.83 -10.91
C GLU A 39 7.21 -10.16 -9.66
N THR A 40 7.49 -9.54 -8.51
CA THR A 40 6.77 -9.75 -7.24
C THR A 40 5.67 -8.73 -6.99
N GLY A 41 5.47 -7.77 -7.90
CA GLY A 41 4.47 -6.70 -7.77
C GLY A 41 4.93 -5.53 -6.89
N ILE A 42 6.21 -5.51 -6.49
CA ILE A 42 6.75 -4.39 -5.71
C ILE A 42 7.18 -3.28 -6.68
N HIS A 43 6.64 -2.08 -6.44
CA HIS A 43 6.95 -0.88 -7.19
C HIS A 43 8.02 -0.06 -6.47
N TYR A 44 9.06 0.36 -7.17
CA TYR A 44 10.10 1.22 -6.61
C TYR A 44 10.43 2.41 -7.52
N VAL A 45 10.73 3.56 -6.87
CA VAL A 45 11.20 4.78 -7.52
C VAL A 45 12.71 4.82 -7.44
N ARG A 46 13.38 4.76 -8.59
CA ARG A 46 14.83 4.89 -8.66
C ARG A 46 15.22 6.31 -9.08
N LEU A 47 15.95 6.99 -8.22
CA LEU A 47 16.59 8.27 -8.51
C LEU A 47 18.04 8.01 -8.90
N ARG A 48 18.44 8.41 -10.11
CA ARG A 48 19.84 8.41 -10.54
C ARG A 48 20.28 9.83 -10.85
N ASN A 49 21.36 10.26 -10.22
CA ASN A 49 22.11 11.45 -10.63
C ASN A 49 23.09 11.03 -11.73
N LEU A 50 23.00 11.64 -12.93
CA LEU A 50 23.82 11.28 -14.09
C LEU A 50 25.11 12.10 -14.19
N THR A 51 25.32 13.08 -13.31
CA THR A 51 26.62 13.76 -13.18
C THR A 51 27.44 13.11 -12.06
N PRO A 52 28.73 12.80 -12.28
CA PRO A 52 29.63 12.54 -11.17
C PRO A 52 29.63 13.81 -10.31
N PHE A 53 29.24 13.68 -9.04
CA PHE A 53 29.41 14.73 -8.06
C PHE A 53 30.88 15.17 -8.11
N ALA A 54 31.13 16.43 -8.46
CA ALA A 54 32.30 17.08 -7.93
C ALA A 54 32.08 17.15 -6.42
N GLU A 55 32.99 16.50 -5.69
CA GLU A 55 33.05 16.32 -4.23
C GLU A 55 32.29 15.11 -3.66
N GLU A 56 33.08 14.10 -3.26
CA GLU A 56 32.66 12.99 -2.42
C GLU A 56 32.02 13.54 -1.12
N GLY A 57 30.78 13.12 -0.81
CA GLY A 57 30.22 13.27 0.53
C GLY A 57 28.83 13.90 0.65
N THR A 58 28.21 14.39 -0.43
CA THR A 58 26.85 14.97 -0.31
C THR A 58 25.78 13.89 -0.43
N SER A 59 25.32 13.39 0.72
CA SER A 59 24.10 12.58 0.81
C SER A 59 22.88 13.50 0.78
N THR A 60 22.10 13.49 -0.29
CA THR A 60 20.77 14.12 -0.28
C THR A 60 19.79 13.07 0.22
N THR A 61 19.24 13.28 1.42
CA THR A 61 18.18 12.44 1.98
C THR A 61 16.97 12.46 1.06
N ILE A 62 16.71 11.34 0.39
CA ILE A 62 15.47 11.12 -0.35
C ILE A 62 14.51 10.46 0.64
N SER A 63 13.56 11.24 1.14
CA SER A 63 12.43 10.70 1.88
C SER A 63 11.43 10.12 0.88
N VAL A 64 11.57 8.83 0.56
CA VAL A 64 10.45 8.08 0.00
C VAL A 64 9.49 7.82 1.15
N GLN A 65 8.36 8.53 1.17
CA GLN A 65 7.26 8.10 2.01
C GLN A 65 6.87 6.71 1.51
N LYS A 66 6.93 5.72 2.41
CA LYS A 66 6.20 4.49 2.20
C LYS A 66 4.77 4.94 1.90
N LEU A 67 4.29 4.65 0.69
CA LEU A 67 2.87 4.74 0.44
C LEU A 67 2.31 3.63 1.32
N ASP A 68 1.95 3.98 2.55
CA ASP A 68 1.12 3.12 3.36
C ASP A 68 -0.06 2.80 2.44
N LYS A 69 -0.21 1.52 2.13
CA LYS A 69 -1.25 1.02 1.24
C LYS A 69 -2.53 1.75 1.67
N LEU A 70 -3.05 2.63 0.81
CA LEU A 70 -4.34 3.27 1.08
C LEU A 70 -5.29 2.11 1.34
N ALA A 71 -5.95 2.11 2.51
CA ALA A 71 -6.89 1.05 2.84
C ALA A 71 -7.82 0.85 1.65
N GLU A 72 -7.92 -0.39 1.23
CA GLU A 72 -8.85 -0.76 0.17
C GLU A 72 -10.27 -0.61 0.73
N VAL A 73 -11.24 -0.26 -0.12
CA VAL A 73 -12.64 -0.25 0.32
C VAL A 73 -12.96 -1.64 0.89
N GLY A 74 -13.47 -1.69 2.12
CA GLY A 74 -13.70 -2.88 2.92
C GLY A 74 -12.63 -3.22 3.95
N ASP A 75 -11.42 -2.65 3.88
CA ASP A 75 -10.31 -2.86 4.83
C ASP A 75 -10.34 -1.77 5.92
N VAL A 76 -11.32 -1.86 6.81
CA VAL A 76 -11.63 -0.83 7.82
C VAL A 76 -10.69 -0.87 9.03
N ASN A 77 -9.95 -1.96 9.20
CA ASN A 77 -8.92 -2.08 10.24
C ASN A 77 -7.50 -1.82 9.71
N CYS A 78 -7.35 -1.60 8.40
CA CYS A 78 -6.10 -1.29 7.72
C CYS A 78 -5.02 -2.38 7.89
N ASP A 79 -5.43 -3.65 8.02
CA ASP A 79 -4.50 -4.79 8.14
C ASP A 79 -4.04 -5.32 6.78
N GLY A 80 -4.63 -4.79 5.69
CA GLY A 80 -4.30 -5.14 4.33
C GLY A 80 -5.15 -6.27 3.74
N SER A 81 -6.09 -6.85 4.50
CA SER A 81 -6.92 -7.99 4.12
C SER A 81 -8.39 -7.75 4.40
N ILE A 82 -9.24 -7.76 3.37
CA ILE A 82 -10.69 -7.60 3.53
C ILE A 82 -11.31 -8.93 3.95
N ASN A 83 -11.71 -9.07 5.21
CA ASN A 83 -12.19 -10.33 5.77
C ASN A 83 -13.26 -10.14 6.87
N VAL A 84 -13.64 -11.23 7.55
CA VAL A 84 -14.66 -11.19 8.62
C VAL A 84 -14.31 -10.24 9.78
N VAL A 85 -13.03 -9.94 10.00
CA VAL A 85 -12.58 -8.99 11.03
C VAL A 85 -13.04 -7.57 10.70
N ASP A 86 -13.01 -7.17 9.43
CA ASP A 86 -13.53 -5.87 8.99
C ASP A 86 -15.03 -5.74 9.26
N ALA A 87 -15.77 -6.80 8.90
CA ALA A 87 -17.20 -6.86 9.17
C ALA A 87 -17.51 -6.77 10.69
N MET A 88 -16.67 -7.38 11.54
CA MET A 88 -16.78 -7.24 12.99
C MET A 88 -16.56 -5.80 13.46
N PHE A 89 -15.58 -5.09 12.88
CA PHE A 89 -15.32 -3.68 13.22
C PHE A 89 -16.49 -2.79 12.86
N ILE A 90 -17.09 -2.97 11.68
CA ILE A 90 -18.29 -2.24 11.25
C ILE A 90 -19.47 -2.52 12.20
N MET A 91 -19.68 -3.78 12.60
CA MET A 91 -20.72 -4.12 13.57
C MET A 91 -20.51 -3.46 14.94
N GLN A 92 -19.26 -3.36 15.41
CA GLN A 92 -18.92 -2.68 16.67
C GLN A 92 -19.10 -1.15 16.56
N TYR A 93 -18.78 -0.57 15.40
CA TYR A 93 -19.04 0.83 15.10
C TYR A 93 -20.54 1.14 15.15
N GLY A 94 -21.39 0.29 14.54
CA GLY A 94 -22.85 0.46 14.56
C GLY A 94 -23.52 0.36 15.94
N VAL A 95 -22.80 -0.04 16.98
CA VAL A 95 -23.25 -0.08 18.37
C VAL A 95 -22.42 0.81 19.31
N ASP A 96 -21.69 1.79 18.75
CA ASP A 96 -20.85 2.75 19.47
C ASP A 96 -19.73 2.12 20.31
N MET A 97 -19.36 0.86 20.04
CA MET A 97 -18.21 0.21 20.66
C MET A 97 -16.88 0.60 19.97
N ARG A 98 -16.95 1.21 18.79
CA ARG A 98 -15.83 1.81 18.07
C ARG A 98 -16.19 3.21 17.61
N GLN A 99 -15.17 4.07 17.51
CA GLN A 99 -15.30 5.41 16.95
C GLN A 99 -14.74 5.45 15.52
N SER A 100 -15.11 6.46 14.74
CA SER A 100 -14.51 6.68 13.44
C SER A 100 -13.11 7.30 13.54
N SER A 101 -12.30 7.01 12.54
CA SER A 101 -10.95 7.52 12.37
C SER A 101 -10.73 7.94 10.93
N ASP A 102 -10.08 9.09 10.76
CA ASP A 102 -9.56 9.54 9.46
C ASP A 102 -8.15 8.98 9.19
N ALA A 103 -7.61 8.17 10.11
CA ALA A 103 -6.26 7.62 10.03
C ALA A 103 -6.26 6.12 9.73
N CYS A 104 -5.35 5.71 8.86
CA CYS A 104 -5.16 4.33 8.46
C CYS A 104 -3.66 3.96 8.40
N PRO A 105 -3.18 3.00 9.23
CA PRO A 105 -3.89 2.36 10.33
C PRO A 105 -4.28 3.34 11.43
N SER A 106 -5.35 3.03 12.16
CA SER A 106 -5.74 3.85 13.31
C SER A 106 -4.61 3.90 14.36
N THR A 107 -4.52 5.03 15.05
CA THR A 107 -3.58 5.23 16.16
C THR A 107 -4.06 4.60 17.47
N THR A 108 -5.31 4.16 17.55
CA THR A 108 -5.91 3.53 18.72
C THR A 108 -6.57 2.19 18.37
N VAL A 109 -6.84 1.37 19.38
CA VAL A 109 -7.40 0.02 19.17
C VAL A 109 -8.93 0.01 19.07
N ASP A 110 -9.60 1.13 19.39
CA ASP A 110 -11.06 1.26 19.50
C ASP A 110 -11.65 2.11 18.36
N GLU A 111 -10.93 2.18 17.25
CA GLU A 111 -11.27 2.97 16.07
C GLU A 111 -11.46 2.06 14.84
N LEU A 112 -12.15 2.60 13.85
CA LEU A 112 -12.36 2.06 12.51
C LEU A 112 -12.09 3.15 11.47
N TYR A 113 -11.47 2.81 10.35
CA TYR A 113 -11.27 3.73 9.23
C TYR A 113 -12.57 3.87 8.41
N GLU A 114 -13.27 4.98 8.61
CA GLU A 114 -14.63 5.18 8.09
C GLU A 114 -14.69 5.30 6.56
N ASP A 115 -13.66 5.89 5.93
CA ASP A 115 -13.58 6.05 4.47
C ASP A 115 -13.57 4.72 3.70
N ALA A 116 -13.18 3.62 4.35
CA ALA A 116 -13.19 2.28 3.75
C ALA A 116 -14.49 1.49 4.03
N CYS A 117 -15.43 2.04 4.81
CA CYS A 117 -16.55 1.27 5.32
C CYS A 117 -17.71 1.09 4.33
N ASP A 118 -18.04 2.11 3.53
CA ASP A 118 -19.17 2.09 2.59
C ASP A 118 -18.85 1.20 1.37
N VAL A 119 -19.07 -0.10 1.52
CA VAL A 119 -18.74 -1.10 0.47
C VAL A 119 -19.87 -1.28 -0.53
N ASN A 120 -21.10 -0.92 -0.17
CA ASN A 120 -22.26 -1.02 -1.05
C ASN A 120 -22.58 0.31 -1.79
N GLY A 121 -21.89 1.40 -1.46
CA GLY A 121 -22.01 2.70 -2.10
C GLY A 121 -23.27 3.48 -1.72
N ASP A 122 -23.89 3.19 -0.57
CA ASP A 122 -25.10 3.85 -0.10
C ASP A 122 -24.84 5.11 0.75
N SER A 123 -23.57 5.51 0.87
CA SER A 123 -23.08 6.66 1.65
C SER A 123 -23.26 6.51 3.16
N THR A 124 -23.45 5.28 3.66
CA THR A 124 -23.54 5.01 5.10
C THR A 124 -22.62 3.86 5.48
N CYS A 125 -22.09 3.90 6.71
CA CYS A 125 -21.30 2.82 7.29
C CYS A 125 -22.16 2.06 8.31
N ASN A 126 -22.67 0.88 7.95
CA ASN A 126 -23.60 0.14 8.81
C ASN A 126 -23.53 -1.39 8.63
N VAL A 127 -24.46 -2.11 9.26
CA VAL A 127 -24.50 -3.58 9.22
C VAL A 127 -24.66 -4.18 7.81
N VAL A 128 -25.19 -3.42 6.85
CA VAL A 128 -25.31 -3.83 5.45
C VAL A 128 -23.93 -3.93 4.82
N ASP A 129 -23.00 -3.03 5.11
CA ASP A 129 -21.61 -3.12 4.64
C ASP A 129 -20.90 -4.35 5.20
N ALA A 130 -21.10 -4.60 6.50
CA ALA A 130 -20.60 -5.81 7.16
C ALA A 130 -21.15 -7.08 6.48
N MET A 131 -22.43 -7.09 6.11
CA MET A 131 -23.05 -8.21 5.40
C MET A 131 -22.40 -8.45 4.03
N PHE A 132 -22.10 -7.38 3.28
CA PHE A 132 -21.46 -7.49 1.97
C PHE A 132 -20.06 -8.12 2.08
N ILE A 133 -19.24 -7.66 3.03
CA ILE A 133 -17.93 -8.26 3.30
C ILE A 133 -18.07 -9.74 3.71
N MET A 134 -19.03 -10.07 4.58
CA MET A 134 -19.26 -11.46 5.00
C MET A 134 -19.67 -12.37 3.85
N GLN A 135 -20.51 -11.89 2.92
CA GLN A 135 -20.88 -12.64 1.72
C GLN A 135 -19.65 -12.97 0.87
N CYS A 136 -18.73 -12.02 0.70
CA CYS A 136 -17.46 -12.25 0.01
C CYS A 136 -16.61 -13.34 0.68
N ASN A 137 -16.59 -13.37 2.01
CA ASN A 137 -15.82 -14.37 2.76
C ASN A 137 -16.35 -15.80 2.61
N VAL A 138 -17.60 -15.97 2.14
CA VAL A 138 -18.24 -17.28 1.93
C VAL A 138 -18.59 -17.53 0.46
N ASP A 139 -17.92 -16.85 -0.47
CA ASP A 139 -18.09 -16.99 -1.91
C ASP A 139 -19.53 -16.71 -2.40
N ILE A 140 -20.28 -15.87 -1.69
CA ILE A 140 -21.57 -15.35 -2.14
C ILE A 140 -21.31 -14.02 -2.86
N ALA A 141 -21.61 -13.98 -4.15
CA ALA A 141 -21.43 -12.81 -4.97
C ALA A 141 -22.39 -11.66 -4.60
N ASN A 142 -21.88 -10.44 -4.63
CA ASN A 142 -22.64 -9.20 -4.52
C ASN A 142 -21.97 -8.08 -5.33
N ASP A 143 -22.45 -6.83 -5.20
CA ASP A 143 -21.90 -5.70 -5.95
C ASP A 143 -20.46 -5.33 -5.53
N PHE A 144 -20.07 -5.61 -4.30
CA PHE A 144 -18.71 -5.37 -3.79
C PHE A 144 -17.73 -6.47 -4.23
N CYS A 145 -18.16 -7.72 -4.22
CA CYS A 145 -17.40 -8.89 -4.71
C CYS A 145 -18.25 -9.69 -5.71
N PRO A 146 -18.19 -9.37 -7.01
CA PRO A 146 -18.89 -10.14 -8.02
C PRO A 146 -18.34 -11.57 -8.04
N ALA A 147 -19.18 -12.54 -8.44
CA ALA A 147 -18.75 -13.93 -8.58
C ALA A 147 -17.48 -13.95 -9.44
N THR A 148 -16.43 -14.56 -8.91
CA THR A 148 -15.23 -14.89 -9.66
C THR A 148 -15.64 -15.54 -10.99
N GLN A 149 -15.19 -14.98 -12.12
CA GLN A 149 -15.22 -15.71 -13.39
C GLN A 149 -14.28 -16.92 -13.31
#